data_AF-A0A098G0S0-F1
#
_entry.id   AF-A0A098G0S0-F1
#
_cell.length_a   1.000
_cell.length_b   1.000
_cell.length_c   1.000
_cell.angle_alpha   90.00
_cell.angle_beta   90.00
_cell.angle_gamma   90.00
#
_symmetry.space_group_name_H-M   'P 1'
#
loop_
_entity.id
_entity.type
_entity.pdbx_description
1 polymer ?
#
loop_
_entity_poly.entity_id
_entity_poly.type
_entity_poly.pdbx_seq_one_letter_code
_entity_poly.pdbx_strand_id
1 'polypeptide(L)'
;MTKYIHLSIVLLIGFLCSQAHAQKTINLSPNETKLLANNTLWTINATCTIQGSKRSHGKIKISVLKNKGTINGKNLSTGHATTVTVKNNSSISVSAEAGTQINLINLGNEGLQAVCNT
;
A
#
# COMPACT_ATOMS: atom_id res chain seq x y z
N MET A 1 35.21 -6.70 -49.43
CA MET A 1 35.04 -6.93 -47.97
C MET A 1 34.97 -5.57 -47.28
N THR A 2 34.41 -5.48 -46.07
CA THR A 2 34.31 -4.26 -45.21
C THR A 2 33.41 -3.11 -45.70
N LYS A 3 32.08 -3.28 -45.64
CA LYS A 3 31.15 -2.13 -45.63
C LYS A 3 29.83 -2.30 -44.85
N TYR A 4 29.72 -3.31 -43.98
CA TYR A 4 28.47 -3.58 -43.24
C TYR A 4 28.62 -3.74 -41.72
N ILE A 5 29.79 -3.43 -41.14
CA ILE A 5 30.07 -3.75 -39.72
C ILE A 5 29.69 -2.59 -38.75
N HIS A 6 29.22 -1.43 -39.23
CA HIS A 6 28.85 -0.33 -38.35
C HIS A 6 27.36 -0.17 -38.04
N LEU A 7 26.47 -0.94 -38.69
CA LEU A 7 25.02 -0.73 -38.53
C LEU A 7 24.33 -1.66 -37.50
N SER A 8 25.10 -2.40 -36.70
CA SER A 8 24.53 -3.42 -35.79
C SER A 8 24.64 -3.08 -34.30
N ILE A 9 25.26 -1.94 -33.93
CA ILE A 9 25.56 -1.63 -32.51
C ILE A 9 24.55 -0.68 -31.86
N VAL A 10 23.59 -0.11 -32.60
CA VAL A 10 22.66 0.90 -32.04
C VAL A 10 21.32 0.32 -31.56
N LEU A 11 21.02 -0.96 -31.82
CA LEU A 11 19.67 -1.51 -31.56
C LEU A 11 19.52 -2.39 -30.30
N LEU A 12 20.48 -2.39 -29.37
CA LEU A 12 20.46 -3.28 -28.19
C LEU A 12 20.44 -2.58 -26.82
N ILE A 13 20.13 -1.28 -26.77
CA ILE A 13 20.00 -0.52 -25.49
C ILE A 13 18.53 -0.17 -25.19
N GLY A 14 17.59 -0.60 -26.02
CA GLY A 14 16.18 -0.55 -25.70
C GLY A 14 15.79 -1.69 -24.76
N PHE A 15 14.98 -1.40 -23.76
CA PHE A 15 14.22 -2.38 -22.97
C PHE A 15 14.83 -2.97 -21.68
N LEU A 16 15.53 -2.14 -20.89
CA LEU A 16 15.41 -2.29 -19.43
C LEU A 16 14.19 -1.49 -18.96
N CYS A 17 12.99 -2.02 -19.23
CA CYS A 17 11.79 -1.58 -18.52
C CYS A 17 11.93 -2.03 -17.06
N SER A 18 12.45 -1.15 -16.21
CA SER A 18 12.37 -1.33 -14.76
C SER A 18 10.89 -1.44 -14.39
N GLN A 19 10.46 -2.59 -13.89
CA GLN A 19 9.12 -2.73 -13.32
C GLN A 19 9.05 -1.86 -12.07
N ALA A 20 8.51 -0.65 -12.23
CA ALA A 20 8.32 0.29 -11.14
C ALA A 20 7.13 -0.20 -10.30
N HIS A 21 7.41 -1.00 -9.27
CA HIS A 21 6.41 -1.26 -8.23
C HIS A 21 6.08 0.06 -7.54
N ALA A 22 4.80 0.43 -7.54
CA ALA A 22 4.34 1.64 -6.88
C ALA A 22 4.31 1.40 -5.37
N GLN A 23 5.37 1.83 -4.68
CA GLN A 23 5.46 1.79 -3.23
C GLN A 23 4.86 3.08 -2.63
N LYS A 24 3.95 2.92 -1.67
CA LYS A 24 3.32 4.00 -0.90
C LYS A 24 3.69 3.87 0.57
N THR A 25 4.44 4.84 1.09
CA THR A 25 4.74 4.93 2.53
C THR A 25 3.73 5.83 3.22
N ILE A 26 3.14 5.34 4.31
CA ILE A 26 2.12 6.03 5.10
C ILE A 26 2.60 6.08 6.55
N ASN A 27 2.96 7.27 7.03
CA ASN A 27 3.29 7.48 8.44
C ASN A 27 2.00 7.75 9.22
N LEU A 28 1.81 7.16 10.39
CA LEU A 28 0.70 7.42 11.30
C LEU A 28 1.24 7.71 12.71
N SER A 29 1.16 8.96 13.12
CA SER A 29 1.47 9.36 14.50
C SER A 29 0.44 8.79 15.47
N PRO A 30 0.74 8.71 16.78
CA PRO A 30 -0.23 8.27 17.79
C PRO A 30 -1.53 9.07 17.71
N ASN A 31 -2.68 8.40 17.72
CA ASN A 31 -4.03 8.99 17.60
C ASN A 31 -4.28 9.82 16.33
N GLU A 32 -3.38 9.76 15.35
CA GLU A 32 -3.57 10.44 14.07
C GLU A 32 -4.53 9.66 13.19
N THR A 33 -5.41 10.39 12.50
CA THR A 33 -6.30 9.87 11.47
C THR A 33 -5.81 10.31 10.10
N LYS A 34 -5.65 9.37 9.17
CA LYS A 34 -5.33 9.63 7.77
C LYS A 34 -6.42 9.12 6.86
N LEU A 35 -6.83 9.98 5.93
CA LEU A 35 -7.74 9.63 4.86
C LEU A 35 -6.94 8.99 3.71
N LEU A 36 -7.32 7.78 3.32
CA LEU A 36 -6.79 7.10 2.15
C LEU A 36 -7.92 6.84 1.16
N ALA A 37 -7.61 6.98 -0.13
CA ALA A 37 -8.58 6.79 -1.20
C ALA A 37 -7.95 6.05 -2.37
N ASN A 38 -8.69 5.10 -2.95
CA ASN A 38 -8.39 4.57 -4.27
C ASN A 38 -9.08 5.45 -5.32
N ASN A 39 -8.35 6.42 -5.86
CA ASN A 39 -8.84 7.31 -6.92
C ASN A 39 -8.63 6.73 -8.33
N THR A 40 -8.11 5.51 -8.44
CA THR A 40 -7.96 4.84 -9.74
C THR A 40 -9.29 4.26 -10.21
N LEU A 41 -9.36 3.92 -11.51
CA LEU A 41 -10.55 3.33 -12.13
C LEU A 41 -10.64 1.81 -11.94
N TRP A 42 -9.67 1.19 -11.27
CA TRP A 42 -9.61 -0.26 -11.03
C TRP A 42 -9.41 -0.58 -9.55
N THR A 43 -9.62 -1.85 -9.19
CA THR A 43 -9.34 -2.33 -7.84
C THR A 43 -7.84 -2.42 -7.60
N ILE A 44 -7.36 -1.80 -6.53
CA ILE A 44 -5.97 -1.95 -6.10
C ILE A 44 -5.88 -3.11 -5.11
N ASN A 45 -4.85 -3.94 -5.25
CA ASN A 45 -4.45 -4.92 -4.24
C ASN A 45 -3.07 -4.52 -3.78
N ALA A 46 -2.88 -4.38 -2.48
CA ALA A 46 -1.60 -4.03 -1.91
C ALA A 46 -1.28 -4.89 -0.70
N THR A 47 0.02 -5.10 -0.48
CA THR A 47 0.53 -5.69 0.75
C THR A 47 1.29 -4.62 1.52
N CYS A 48 0.82 -4.31 2.72
CA CYS A 48 1.38 -3.28 3.59
C CYS A 48 2.19 -3.91 4.71
N THR A 49 3.49 -3.61 4.74
CA THR A 49 4.37 -3.99 5.85
C THR A 49 4.42 -2.87 6.88
N ILE A 50 4.13 -3.20 8.14
CA ILE A 50 4.17 -2.24 9.24
C ILE A 50 5.58 -2.17 9.80
N GLN A 51 6.12 -0.96 9.88
CA GLN A 51 7.37 -0.62 10.53
C GLN A 51 7.07 0.24 11.76
N GLY A 52 7.64 -0.11 12.90
CA GLY A 52 7.45 0.60 14.16
C GLY A 52 8.42 0.11 15.23
N SER A 53 8.29 0.61 16.46
CA SER A 53 9.18 0.18 17.54
C SER A 53 9.00 -1.30 17.84
N LYS A 54 10.11 -2.02 18.01
CA LYS A 54 10.12 -3.48 18.25
C LYS A 54 9.38 -3.93 19.52
N ARG A 55 9.15 -3.02 20.48
CA ARG A 55 8.55 -3.32 21.79
C ARG A 55 7.05 -3.06 21.88
N SER A 56 6.43 -2.43 20.88
CA SER A 56 5.04 -1.99 20.96
C SER A 56 4.11 -2.79 20.05
N HIS A 57 2.96 -3.19 20.60
CA HIS A 57 1.82 -3.70 19.84
C HIS A 57 0.94 -2.53 19.43
N GLY A 58 0.99 -2.16 18.16
CA GLY A 58 0.13 -1.12 17.60
C GLY A 58 -1.28 -1.65 17.39
N LYS A 59 -2.27 -0.74 17.45
CA LYS A 59 -3.63 -1.03 16.99
C LYS A 59 -3.99 -0.02 15.92
N ILE A 60 -4.38 -0.52 14.76
CA ILE A 60 -4.82 0.32 13.65
C ILE A 60 -6.30 0.09 13.45
N LYS A 61 -7.11 1.14 13.55
CA LYS A 61 -8.52 1.11 13.19
C LYS A 61 -8.67 1.59 11.75
N ILE A 62 -9.39 0.81 10.95
CA ILE A 62 -9.76 1.14 9.58
C ILE A 62 -11.27 1.28 9.53
N SER A 63 -11.76 2.45 9.09
CA SER A 63 -13.19 2.71 8.89
C SER A 63 -13.45 3.02 7.42
N VAL A 64 -14.37 2.31 6.78
CA VAL A 64 -14.72 2.55 5.37
C VAL A 64 -15.75 3.68 5.29
N LEU A 65 -15.39 4.76 4.61
CA LEU A 65 -16.24 5.92 4.41
C LEU A 65 -17.04 5.85 3.11
N LYS A 66 -16.49 5.22 2.09
CA LYS A 66 -17.12 5.10 0.77
C LYS A 66 -16.71 3.80 0.09
N ASN A 67 -17.67 3.22 -0.63
CA ASN A 67 -17.55 1.97 -1.38
C ASN A 67 -17.18 0.76 -0.50
N LYS A 68 -16.32 -0.16 -0.96
CA LYS A 68 -15.98 -1.40 -0.27
C LYS A 68 -14.57 -1.88 -0.61
N GLY A 69 -14.03 -2.71 0.27
CA GLY A 69 -12.72 -3.31 0.10
C GLY A 69 -12.55 -4.50 1.03
N THR A 70 -11.34 -5.07 1.02
CA THR A 70 -10.99 -6.21 1.86
C THR A 70 -9.74 -5.90 2.67
N ILE A 71 -9.71 -6.34 3.92
CA ILE A 71 -8.55 -6.22 4.80
C ILE A 71 -8.30 -7.60 5.41
N ASN A 72 -7.12 -8.17 5.16
CA ASN A 72 -6.76 -9.55 5.52
C ASN A 72 -7.86 -10.56 5.14
N GLY A 73 -8.43 -10.41 3.93
CA GLY A 73 -9.51 -11.26 3.42
C GLY A 73 -10.91 -10.97 3.99
N LYS A 74 -11.05 -10.07 4.96
CA LYS A 74 -12.36 -9.65 5.49
C LYS A 74 -12.94 -8.51 4.65
N ASN A 75 -14.12 -8.74 4.07
CA ASN A 75 -14.85 -7.71 3.33
C ASN A 75 -15.38 -6.64 4.29
N LEU A 76 -15.17 -5.38 3.93
CA LEU A 76 -15.68 -4.21 4.62
C LEU A 76 -16.39 -3.32 3.61
N SER A 77 -17.53 -2.77 4.02
CA SER A 77 -18.35 -1.85 3.22
C SER A 77 -18.51 -0.54 3.98
N THR A 78 -18.97 0.50 3.29
CA THR A 78 -19.31 1.80 3.88
C THR A 78 -19.99 1.68 5.25
N GLY A 79 -19.48 2.41 6.23
CA GLY A 79 -19.97 2.41 7.61
C GLY A 79 -19.36 1.33 8.50
N HIS A 80 -18.75 0.27 7.92
CA HIS A 80 -18.04 -0.72 8.70
C HIS A 80 -16.64 -0.22 9.11
N ALA A 81 -16.22 -0.67 10.29
CA ALA A 81 -14.87 -0.49 10.78
C ALA A 81 -14.29 -1.82 11.27
N THR A 82 -12.98 -1.95 11.18
CA THR A 82 -12.24 -3.05 11.78
C THR A 82 -11.02 -2.53 12.51
N THR A 83 -10.56 -3.27 13.52
CA THR A 83 -9.34 -2.97 14.23
C THR A 83 -8.37 -4.12 14.04
N VAL A 84 -7.17 -3.82 13.56
CA VAL A 84 -6.10 -4.80 13.36
C VAL A 84 -5.03 -4.52 14.39
N THR A 85 -4.64 -5.56 15.13
CA THR A 85 -3.48 -5.49 16.02
C THR A 85 -2.24 -5.81 15.19
N VAL A 86 -1.27 -4.90 15.20
CA VAL A 86 -0.07 -4.97 14.37
C VAL A 86 1.18 -5.04 15.23
N LYS A 87 2.21 -5.70 14.69
CA LYS A 87 3.54 -5.77 15.29
C LYS A 87 4.54 -5.21 14.29
N ASN A 88 5.73 -4.86 14.75
CA ASN A 88 6.80 -4.52 13.82
C ASN A 88 7.03 -5.68 12.82
N ASN A 89 7.18 -5.35 11.55
CA ASN A 89 7.27 -6.26 10.40
C ASN A 89 6.02 -7.12 10.14
N SER A 90 4.86 -6.82 10.74
CA SER A 90 3.62 -7.51 10.36
C SER A 90 3.15 -7.05 8.99
N SER A 91 2.64 -7.98 8.19
CA SER A 91 2.07 -7.70 6.88
C SER A 91 0.54 -7.67 6.94
N ILE A 92 -0.07 -6.74 6.21
CA ILE A 92 -1.51 -6.60 6.04
C ILE A 92 -1.82 -6.63 4.55
N SER A 93 -2.69 -7.54 4.12
CA SER A 93 -3.20 -7.56 2.76
C SER A 93 -4.42 -6.66 2.67
N VAL A 94 -4.46 -5.77 1.68
CA VAL A 94 -5.57 -4.86 1.43
C VAL A 94 -6.01 -4.94 -0.03
N SER A 95 -7.31 -4.90 -0.25
CA SER A 95 -7.92 -4.68 -1.55
C SER A 95 -8.90 -3.52 -1.44
N ALA A 96 -8.89 -2.60 -2.39
CA ALA A 96 -9.80 -1.47 -2.40
C ALA A 96 -10.36 -1.26 -3.79
N GLU A 97 -11.69 -1.33 -3.92
CA GLU A 97 -12.36 -1.08 -5.20
C GLU A 97 -12.20 0.39 -5.64
N ALA A 98 -12.41 0.66 -6.93
CA ALA A 98 -12.35 2.01 -7.47
C ALA A 98 -13.26 2.97 -6.69
N GLY A 99 -12.74 4.13 -6.30
CA GLY A 99 -13.47 5.14 -5.53
C GLY A 99 -13.66 4.82 -4.03
N THR A 100 -13.01 3.77 -3.51
CA THR A 100 -13.04 3.44 -2.08
C THR A 100 -12.32 4.50 -1.26
N GLN A 101 -12.92 4.92 -0.15
CA GLN A 101 -12.32 5.85 0.80
C GLN A 101 -12.37 5.27 2.21
N ILE A 102 -11.26 5.37 2.94
CA ILE A 102 -11.12 4.85 4.30
C ILE A 102 -10.45 5.89 5.22
N ASN A 103 -10.83 5.87 6.49
CA ASN A 103 -10.06 6.47 7.56
C ASN A 103 -9.18 5.41 8.20
N LEU A 104 -7.89 5.71 8.25
CA LEU A 104 -6.86 4.92 8.91
C LEU A 104 -6.43 5.63 10.18
N ILE A 105 -6.60 4.99 11.34
CA ILE A 105 -6.37 5.61 12.64
C ILE A 105 -5.39 4.75 13.42
N ASN A 106 -4.31 5.35 13.90
CA ASN A 106 -3.42 4.69 14.85
C ASN A 106 -3.95 4.87 16.28
N LEU A 107 -4.49 3.81 16.86
CA LEU A 107 -4.98 3.77 18.24
C LEU A 107 -3.87 3.39 19.25
N GLY A 108 -2.62 3.28 18.80
CA GLY A 108 -1.46 3.04 19.65
C GLY A 108 -0.87 4.34 20.20
N ASN A 109 0.02 4.17 21.19
CA ASN A 109 0.72 5.28 21.84
C ASN A 109 2.03 5.67 21.13
N GLU A 110 2.44 4.90 20.13
CA GLU A 110 3.66 5.13 19.36
C GLU A 110 3.35 5.30 17.87
N GLY A 111 4.22 6.03 17.17
CA GLY A 111 4.11 6.22 15.73
C GLY A 111 4.37 4.93 14.96
N LEU A 112 3.61 4.72 13.89
CA LEU A 112 3.71 3.57 13.00
C LEU A 112 3.95 4.06 11.57
N GLN A 113 4.66 3.27 10.77
CA GLN A 113 4.80 3.48 9.34
C GLN A 113 4.28 2.24 8.61
N ALA A 114 3.36 2.42 7.67
CA ALA A 114 2.92 1.36 6.77
C ALA A 114 3.55 1.57 5.39
N VAL A 115 4.29 0.57 4.92
CA VAL A 115 4.87 0.56 3.58
C VAL A 115 4.06 -0.41 2.72
N CYS A 116 3.24 0.15 1.84
CA CYS A 116 2.35 -0.61 0.96
C CYS A 116 2.96 -0.75 -0.43
N ASN A 117 2.92 -1.96 -0.97
CA ASN A 117 3.35 -2.26 -2.33
C ASN A 117 2.18 -2.90 -3.09
N THR A 118 1.87 -2.38 -4.28
CA THR A 118 0.85 -2.92 -5.20
C THR A 118 1.45 -3.85 -6.23
#